data_AF-M3TV64-F1
#
_entry.id   AF-M3TV64-F1
#
_cell.length_a   1.000
_cell.length_b   1.000
_cell.length_c   1.000
_cell.angle_alpha   90.00
_cell.angle_beta   90.00
_cell.angle_gamma   90.00
#
_symmetry.space_group_name_H-M   'P 1'
#
loop_
_entity.id
_entity.type
_entity.pdbx_description
1 polymer ?
#
loop_
_entity_poly.entity_id
_entity_poly.type
_entity_poly.pdbx_seq_one_letter_code
_entity_poly.pdbx_strand_id
1 'polypeptide(L)'
;MINDNTQKNCDTHFLNSSNSQQQETPVMFMTLTEEQLNYIHSFKLGNVKLLDKVTFVIGVCLLTIGEYVILVRPDLMHIFYMCLVIPLVTGRYLVYRMNKWHYFLLDFCYFTNCVLIISCIRAFFLQQNISWIFPTLFVVIFGPLLTAIPMWNNALVFHDLTKLTSITIHLLPGMVAYCIRWYSDLDIPKELNFYNGFLFPLLFYSTWQSFYLIYTEIFKRDLIYDEGYMTSVRWLVEEKPHKAVLFMRKFFPEKVSSLTVMVITQFGMYFATTLPQFYLYNNKKAQTCWMLFCFVYAIWNGANYYFEVFVNRYVEYLHKFKPSQKQSKSKNN
;
A
#
# COMPACT_ATOMS: atom_id res chain seq x y z
N MET A 1 45.50 -2.96 -52.35
CA MET A 1 44.70 -2.02 -53.17
C MET A 1 43.82 -1.26 -52.19
N ILE A 2 44.27 -0.12 -51.63
CA ILE A 2 44.31 1.24 -52.24
C ILE A 2 42.86 1.66 -52.54
N ASN A 3 42.22 2.69 -51.98
CA ASN A 3 42.62 4.01 -51.42
C ASN A 3 41.39 4.55 -50.62
N ASP A 4 41.45 5.20 -49.46
CA ASP A 4 41.98 6.54 -49.09
C ASP A 4 41.84 7.63 -50.17
N ASN A 5 40.80 8.46 -50.06
CA ASN A 5 40.81 9.88 -50.47
C ASN A 5 39.43 10.54 -50.26
N THR A 6 39.31 11.41 -49.25
CA THR A 6 38.80 12.78 -49.40
C THR A 6 38.82 13.49 -48.04
N GLN A 7 40.04 13.75 -47.57
CA GLN A 7 40.31 14.74 -46.53
C GLN A 7 41.22 15.79 -47.17
N LYS A 8 40.60 16.82 -47.76
CA LYS A 8 41.21 18.09 -48.19
C LYS A 8 40.18 18.94 -48.92
N ASN A 9 39.60 19.90 -48.20
CA ASN A 9 39.27 21.25 -48.66
C ASN A 9 38.20 21.85 -47.76
N CYS A 10 38.62 22.64 -46.77
CA CYS A 10 38.12 24.00 -46.53
C CYS A 10 38.68 24.55 -45.20
N ASP A 11 40.00 24.48 -45.03
CA ASP A 11 40.71 25.39 -44.13
C ASP A 11 41.18 26.57 -44.98
N THR A 12 40.34 27.60 -45.12
CA THR A 12 40.72 29.00 -45.36
C THR A 12 39.46 29.78 -45.67
N HIS A 13 38.81 30.34 -44.64
CA HIS A 13 38.21 31.67 -44.67
C HIS A 13 37.65 31.95 -43.27
N PHE A 14 37.92 33.17 -42.78
CA PHE A 14 37.48 33.75 -41.50
C PHE A 14 38.41 33.57 -40.30
N LEU A 15 39.65 34.02 -40.48
CA LEU A 15 40.25 34.92 -39.50
C LEU A 15 39.51 36.26 -39.51
N ASN A 16 39.35 36.84 -38.32
CA ASN A 16 38.80 38.16 -37.97
C ASN A 16 37.27 38.30 -37.85
N SER A 17 36.76 37.97 -36.67
CA SER A 17 35.80 38.86 -36.00
C SER A 17 35.86 38.68 -34.48
N SER A 18 36.31 39.74 -33.80
CA SER A 18 35.96 40.14 -32.43
C SER A 18 36.22 39.14 -31.29
N ASN A 19 37.24 39.49 -30.48
CA ASN A 19 37.30 39.31 -29.03
C ASN A 19 35.90 39.33 -28.37
N SER A 20 35.28 38.16 -28.22
CA SER A 20 34.32 37.94 -27.16
C SER A 20 35.09 37.24 -26.05
N GLN A 21 35.44 38.00 -25.02
CA GLN A 21 35.82 37.43 -23.74
C GLN A 21 34.70 36.46 -23.36
N GLN A 22 34.92 35.15 -23.52
CA GLN A 22 34.15 34.15 -22.81
C GLN A 22 34.42 34.41 -21.34
N GLN A 23 33.52 35.16 -20.73
CA GLN A 23 33.47 35.36 -19.31
C GLN A 23 33.15 33.98 -18.73
N GLU A 24 34.20 33.23 -18.36
CA GLU A 24 34.07 32.05 -17.53
C GLU A 24 33.29 32.48 -16.30
N THR A 25 31.99 32.15 -16.25
CA THR A 25 31.23 32.26 -15.02
C THR A 25 31.97 31.40 -14.01
N PRO A 26 32.47 31.97 -12.90
CA PRO A 26 33.17 31.17 -11.91
C PRO A 26 32.17 30.13 -11.43
N VAL A 27 32.47 28.85 -11.69
CA VAL A 27 31.77 27.75 -11.06
C VAL A 27 32.12 27.88 -9.59
N MET A 28 31.28 28.60 -8.86
CA MET A 28 31.36 28.71 -7.42
C MET A 28 31.17 27.30 -6.88
N PHE A 29 32.27 26.61 -6.65
CA PHE A 29 32.28 25.38 -5.88
C PHE A 29 31.71 25.75 -4.53
N MET A 30 30.46 25.34 -4.30
CA MET A 30 29.83 25.46 -3.00
C MET A 30 30.59 24.52 -2.07
N THR A 31 31.62 25.04 -1.40
CA THR A 31 32.32 24.33 -0.34
C THR A 31 31.32 24.15 0.80
N LEU A 32 30.86 22.91 0.99
CA LEU A 32 30.01 22.55 2.12
C LEU A 32 30.72 22.96 3.41
N THR A 33 30.04 23.71 4.27
CA THR A 33 30.63 24.13 5.55
C THR A 33 30.82 22.91 6.47
N GLU A 34 31.76 22.96 7.42
CA GLU A 34 31.91 21.88 8.41
C GLU A 34 30.62 21.59 9.16
N GLU A 35 29.77 22.59 9.39
CA GLU A 35 28.45 22.42 9.99
C GLU A 35 27.51 21.62 9.08
N GLN A 36 27.57 21.84 7.75
CA GLN A 36 26.82 21.06 6.76
C GLN A 36 27.34 19.62 6.66
N LEU A 37 28.66 19.42 6.69
CA LEU A 37 29.30 18.11 6.76
C LEU A 37 28.93 17.37 8.04
N ASN A 38 28.99 18.03 9.19
CA ASN A 38 28.60 17.46 10.48
C ASN A 38 27.10 17.19 10.56
N TYR A 39 26.25 17.98 9.90
CA TYR A 39 24.82 17.68 9.75
C TYR A 39 24.57 16.46 8.84
N ILE A 40 25.32 16.34 7.73
CA ILE A 40 25.28 15.16 6.85
C ILE A 40 25.73 13.90 7.63
N HIS A 41 26.72 14.03 8.50
CA HIS A 41 27.21 12.95 9.36
C HIS A 41 26.33 12.70 10.60
N SER A 42 25.63 13.72 11.12
CA SER A 42 24.72 13.61 12.29
C SER A 42 23.40 12.95 11.95
N PHE A 43 23.08 12.83 10.65
CA PHE A 43 22.30 11.73 10.10
C PHE A 43 23.06 10.40 10.27
N LYS A 44 23.38 10.05 11.53
CA LYS A 44 23.79 8.74 12.00
C LYS A 44 22.59 7.79 11.84
N LEU A 45 22.36 7.41 10.59
CA LEU A 45 21.36 6.48 10.10
C LEU A 45 21.81 5.02 10.20
N GLY A 46 22.90 4.68 10.89
CA GLY A 46 23.56 3.36 10.77
C GLY A 46 22.61 2.17 10.92
N ASN A 47 21.87 2.10 12.03
CA ASN A 47 20.97 0.98 12.32
C ASN A 47 19.68 1.01 11.48
N VAL A 48 19.14 2.21 11.19
CA VAL A 48 17.94 2.37 10.36
C VAL A 48 18.24 1.98 8.91
N LYS A 49 19.38 2.43 8.35
CA LYS A 49 19.85 2.03 7.01
C LYS A 49 20.09 0.53 6.90
N LEU A 50 20.60 -0.12 7.95
CA LEU A 50 20.81 -1.56 7.92
C LEU A 50 19.47 -2.30 7.94
N LEU A 51 18.54 -1.92 8.82
CA LEU A 51 17.20 -2.51 8.89
C LEU A 51 16.45 -2.33 7.57
N ASP A 52 16.47 -1.13 6.98
CA ASP A 52 15.83 -0.84 5.70
C ASP A 52 16.41 -1.71 4.58
N LYS A 53 17.74 -1.87 4.53
CA LYS A 53 18.41 -2.74 3.56
C LYS A 53 18.05 -4.21 3.74
N VAL A 54 18.07 -4.71 4.98
CA VAL A 54 17.73 -6.10 5.29
C VAL A 54 16.27 -6.37 4.95
N THR A 55 15.36 -5.48 5.33
CA THR A 55 13.93 -5.59 5.01
C THR A 55 13.70 -5.56 3.51
N PHE A 56 14.42 -4.69 2.78
CA PHE A 56 14.36 -4.64 1.33
C PHE A 56 14.75 -5.98 0.70
N VAL A 57 15.92 -6.53 1.08
CA VAL A 57 16.42 -7.82 0.55
C VAL A 57 15.44 -8.96 0.87
N ILE A 58 15.00 -9.04 2.12
CA ILE A 58 14.01 -10.04 2.55
C ILE A 58 12.72 -9.89 1.74
N GLY A 59 12.23 -8.66 1.56
CA GLY A 59 11.02 -8.37 0.79
C GLY A 59 11.10 -8.83 -0.67
N VAL A 60 12.25 -8.63 -1.33
CA VAL A 60 12.48 -9.11 -2.70
C VAL A 60 12.54 -10.64 -2.74
N CYS A 61 13.27 -11.27 -1.81
CA CYS A 61 13.31 -12.73 -1.71
C CYS A 61 11.91 -13.33 -1.47
N LEU A 62 11.12 -12.73 -0.58
CA LEU A 62 9.75 -13.16 -0.32
C LEU A 62 8.84 -13.00 -1.54
N LEU A 63 9.05 -11.97 -2.36
CA LEU A 63 8.32 -11.83 -3.62
C LEU A 63 8.62 -12.99 -4.57
N THR A 64 9.91 -13.32 -4.77
CA THR A 64 10.34 -14.43 -5.63
C THR A 64 9.84 -15.79 -5.11
N ILE A 65 9.90 -16.00 -3.79
CA ILE A 65 9.34 -17.21 -3.16
C ILE A 65 7.82 -17.25 -3.36
N GLY A 66 7.12 -16.13 -3.18
CA GLY A 66 5.67 -16.05 -3.38
C GLY A 66 5.25 -16.37 -4.81
N GLU A 67 6.02 -15.90 -5.80
CA GLU A 67 5.83 -16.26 -7.22
C GLU A 67 6.01 -17.76 -7.45
N TYR A 68 7.11 -18.34 -6.94
CA TYR A 68 7.34 -19.78 -7.02
C TYR A 68 6.20 -20.58 -6.38
N VAL A 69 5.72 -20.16 -5.21
CA VAL A 69 4.63 -20.83 -4.50
C VAL A 69 3.34 -20.78 -5.31
N ILE A 70 2.90 -19.61 -5.79
CA ILE A 70 1.61 -19.53 -6.51
C ILE A 70 1.65 -20.23 -7.89
N LEU A 71 2.80 -20.26 -8.56
CA LEU A 71 2.92 -20.83 -9.91
C LEU A 71 3.27 -22.33 -9.92
N VAL A 72 4.10 -22.79 -8.97
CA VAL A 72 4.65 -24.16 -8.97
C VAL A 72 4.07 -25.01 -7.85
N ARG A 73 3.85 -24.42 -6.66
CA ARG A 73 3.39 -25.14 -5.45
C ARG A 73 2.18 -24.46 -4.80
N PRO A 74 1.05 -24.31 -5.53
CA PRO A 74 -0.13 -23.60 -5.02
C PRO A 74 -0.72 -24.28 -3.77
N ASP A 75 -0.44 -25.57 -3.57
CA ASP A 75 -0.75 -26.32 -2.36
C ASP A 75 -0.10 -25.71 -1.10
N LEU A 76 1.06 -25.06 -1.21
CA LEU A 76 1.77 -24.42 -0.09
C LEU A 76 1.37 -22.96 0.15
N MET A 77 0.48 -22.38 -0.64
CA MET A 77 0.13 -20.95 -0.57
C MET A 77 -0.40 -20.54 0.81
N HIS A 78 -1.18 -21.41 1.47
CA HIS A 78 -1.70 -21.16 2.81
C HIS A 78 -0.60 -21.11 3.87
N ILE A 79 0.43 -21.96 3.77
CA ILE A 79 1.59 -21.97 4.67
C ILE A 79 2.40 -20.69 4.48
N PHE A 80 2.75 -20.37 3.23
CA PHE A 80 3.49 -19.15 2.89
C PHE A 80 2.78 -17.90 3.42
N TYR A 81 1.46 -17.80 3.23
CA TYR A 81 0.63 -16.73 3.76
C TYR A 81 0.69 -16.62 5.29
N MET A 82 0.49 -17.72 6.02
CA MET A 82 0.48 -17.69 7.49
C MET A 82 1.86 -17.35 8.06
N CYS A 83 2.93 -17.89 7.46
CA CYS A 83 4.30 -17.56 7.84
C CYS A 83 4.64 -16.08 7.67
N LEU A 84 3.93 -15.35 6.81
CA LEU A 84 4.12 -13.91 6.63
C LEU A 84 3.16 -13.07 7.46
N VAL A 85 1.86 -13.35 7.40
CA VAL A 85 0.85 -12.51 8.06
C VAL A 85 1.01 -12.52 9.57
N ILE A 86 1.28 -13.66 10.19
CA ILE A 86 1.40 -13.75 11.65
C ILE A 86 2.52 -12.83 12.17
N PRO A 87 3.80 -12.98 11.78
CA PRO A 87 4.86 -12.12 12.30
C PRO A 87 4.68 -10.65 11.90
N LEU A 88 4.21 -10.35 10.68
CA LEU A 88 4.03 -8.98 10.21
C LEU A 88 2.91 -8.24 10.97
N VAL A 89 1.80 -8.91 11.24
CA VAL A 89 0.69 -8.34 12.04
C VAL A 89 1.09 -8.23 13.51
N THR A 90 1.78 -9.22 14.08
CA THR A 90 2.31 -9.14 15.44
C THR A 90 3.29 -7.97 15.60
N GLY A 91 4.24 -7.81 14.68
CA GLY A 91 5.16 -6.68 14.69
C GLY A 91 4.42 -5.34 14.58
N ARG A 92 3.42 -5.25 13.69
CA ARG A 92 2.57 -4.07 13.56
C ARG A 92 1.82 -3.75 14.85
N TYR A 93 1.26 -4.75 15.55
CA TYR A 93 0.57 -4.55 16.82
C TYR A 93 1.47 -3.87 17.85
N LEU A 94 2.72 -4.32 17.99
CA LEU A 94 3.67 -3.75 18.94
C LEU A 94 3.93 -2.26 18.63
N VAL A 95 4.24 -1.95 17.37
CA VAL A 95 4.46 -0.57 16.91
C VAL A 95 3.20 0.28 17.10
N TYR A 96 2.03 -0.23 16.73
CA TYR A 96 0.77 0.52 16.82
C TYR A 96 0.35 0.74 18.27
N ARG A 97 0.66 -0.19 19.17
CA ARG A 97 0.38 0.00 20.60
C ARG A 97 1.22 1.12 21.19
N MET A 98 2.50 1.19 20.83
CA MET A 98 3.39 2.28 21.24
C MET A 98 2.93 3.66 20.73
N ASN A 99 2.26 3.68 19.57
CA ASN A 99 1.79 4.92 18.93
C ASN A 99 0.29 5.21 19.17
N LYS A 100 -0.39 4.50 20.08
CA LYS A 100 -1.85 4.62 20.31
C LYS A 100 -2.73 4.38 19.06
N TRP A 101 -2.27 3.56 18.13
CA TRP A 101 -2.95 3.20 16.87
C TRP A 101 -3.49 1.76 16.86
N HIS A 102 -3.39 1.03 17.97
CA HIS A 102 -3.72 -0.39 17.99
C HIS A 102 -5.21 -0.70 17.70
N TYR A 103 -6.11 0.28 17.83
CA TYR A 103 -7.51 0.13 17.42
C TYR A 103 -7.70 -0.01 15.90
N PHE A 104 -6.73 0.40 15.07
CA PHE A 104 -6.72 0.06 13.64
C PHE A 104 -6.71 -1.45 13.38
N LEU A 105 -6.17 -2.26 14.31
CA LEU A 105 -6.16 -3.71 14.16
C LEU A 105 -7.55 -4.35 14.31
N LEU A 106 -8.58 -3.56 14.65
CA LEU A 106 -9.97 -3.99 14.64
C LEU A 106 -10.62 -3.91 13.26
N ASP A 107 -9.91 -3.41 12.25
CA ASP A 107 -10.47 -3.26 10.90
C ASP A 107 -10.86 -4.58 10.25
N PHE A 108 -11.76 -4.47 9.27
CA PHE A 108 -12.34 -5.59 8.54
C PHE A 108 -11.28 -6.51 7.92
N CYS A 109 -10.14 -5.94 7.52
CA CYS A 109 -9.04 -6.71 6.96
C CYS A 109 -8.44 -7.69 7.98
N TYR A 110 -8.19 -7.26 9.21
CA TYR A 110 -7.67 -8.14 10.26
C TYR A 110 -8.70 -9.19 10.64
N PHE A 111 -9.97 -8.82 10.77
CA PHE A 111 -11.05 -9.77 11.03
C PHE A 111 -11.11 -10.87 9.95
N THR A 112 -11.09 -10.48 8.68
CA THR A 112 -11.13 -11.43 7.56
C THR A 112 -9.87 -12.30 7.50
N ASN A 113 -8.68 -11.74 7.75
CA ASN A 113 -7.42 -12.50 7.79
C ASN A 113 -7.43 -13.51 8.95
N CYS A 114 -7.94 -13.15 10.13
CA CYS A 114 -8.09 -14.06 11.26
C CYS A 114 -9.00 -15.25 10.92
N VAL A 115 -10.17 -14.99 10.33
CA VAL A 115 -11.09 -16.06 9.91
C VAL A 115 -10.47 -16.92 8.81
N LEU A 116 -9.76 -16.34 7.85
CA LEU A 116 -9.04 -17.09 6.83
C LEU A 116 -7.95 -18.00 7.42
N ILE A 117 -7.17 -17.52 8.40
CA ILE A 117 -6.16 -18.33 9.10
C ILE A 117 -6.84 -19.52 9.77
N ILE A 118 -7.95 -19.29 10.49
CA ILE A 118 -8.73 -20.36 11.12
C ILE A 118 -9.24 -21.35 10.07
N SER A 119 -9.76 -20.88 8.93
CA SER A 119 -10.21 -21.73 7.84
C SER A 119 -9.07 -22.54 7.21
N CYS A 120 -7.86 -21.97 7.07
CA CYS A 120 -6.69 -22.70 6.59
C CYS A 120 -6.25 -23.78 7.57
N ILE A 121 -6.21 -23.48 8.87
CA ILE A 121 -5.90 -24.47 9.93
C ILE A 121 -6.93 -25.61 9.88
N ARG A 122 -8.22 -25.28 9.82
CA ARG A 122 -9.30 -26.27 9.72
C ARG A 122 -9.16 -27.15 8.49
N ALA A 123 -8.96 -26.57 7.31
CA ALA A 123 -8.91 -27.30 6.06
C ALA A 123 -7.65 -28.18 5.94
N PHE A 124 -6.47 -27.63 6.20
CA PHE A 124 -5.21 -28.28 5.85
C PHE A 124 -4.53 -29.02 7.00
N PHE A 125 -4.78 -28.63 8.26
CA PHE A 125 -4.15 -29.27 9.42
C PHE A 125 -5.12 -30.17 10.19
N LEU A 126 -6.39 -29.77 10.29
CA LEU A 126 -7.43 -30.55 10.98
C LEU A 126 -8.29 -31.39 10.02
N GLN A 127 -8.10 -31.24 8.70
CA GLN A 127 -8.85 -31.94 7.65
C GLN A 127 -10.38 -31.79 7.80
N GLN A 128 -10.83 -30.64 8.28
CA GLN A 128 -12.23 -30.32 8.50
C GLN A 128 -12.84 -29.59 7.30
N ASN A 129 -14.11 -29.87 7.04
CA ASN A 129 -14.85 -29.21 5.98
C ASN A 129 -14.96 -27.68 6.22
N ILE A 130 -14.68 -26.92 5.15
CA ILE A 130 -14.79 -25.45 5.10
C ILE A 130 -15.76 -24.97 4.02
N SER A 131 -16.52 -25.86 3.37
CA SER A 131 -17.38 -25.55 2.23
C SER A 131 -18.45 -24.50 2.57
N TRP A 132 -18.89 -24.48 3.83
CA TRP A 132 -19.90 -23.55 4.36
C TRP A 132 -19.38 -22.10 4.51
N ILE A 133 -18.08 -21.90 4.75
CA ILE A 133 -17.49 -20.56 5.00
C ILE A 133 -16.67 -20.05 3.82
N PHE A 134 -16.13 -20.94 2.99
CA PHE A 134 -15.24 -20.57 1.90
C PHE A 134 -15.84 -19.59 0.89
N PRO A 135 -17.08 -19.76 0.39
CA PRO A 135 -17.67 -18.80 -0.55
C PRO A 135 -17.81 -17.41 0.08
N THR A 136 -18.21 -17.36 1.36
CA THR A 136 -18.31 -16.13 2.13
C THR A 136 -16.96 -15.41 2.20
N LEU A 137 -15.91 -16.14 2.58
CA LEU A 137 -14.54 -15.62 2.63
C LEU A 137 -14.06 -15.17 1.25
N PHE A 138 -14.33 -15.95 0.21
CA PHE A 138 -13.94 -15.58 -1.15
C PHE A 138 -14.54 -14.23 -1.55
N VAL A 139 -15.85 -14.04 -1.35
CA VAL A 139 -16.55 -12.80 -1.72
C VAL A 139 -15.95 -11.60 -0.99
N VAL A 140 -15.71 -11.71 0.32
CA VAL A 140 -15.16 -10.59 1.09
C VAL A 140 -13.67 -10.34 0.84
N ILE A 141 -12.91 -11.39 0.51
CA ILE A 141 -11.49 -11.31 0.16
C ILE A 141 -11.29 -10.68 -1.22
N PHE A 142 -11.95 -11.20 -2.27
CA PHE A 142 -11.80 -10.67 -3.62
C PHE A 142 -12.55 -9.36 -3.86
N GLY A 143 -13.61 -9.12 -3.09
CA GLY A 143 -14.33 -7.86 -3.08
C GLY A 143 -13.59 -6.81 -2.24
N PRO A 144 -14.12 -6.42 -1.07
CA PRO A 144 -13.62 -5.26 -0.33
C PRO A 144 -12.16 -5.37 0.08
N LEU A 145 -11.66 -6.57 0.43
CA LEU A 145 -10.30 -6.72 0.95
C LEU A 145 -9.22 -6.50 -0.11
N LEU A 146 -9.38 -7.09 -1.31
CA LEU A 146 -8.45 -6.90 -2.42
C LEU A 146 -8.63 -5.52 -3.08
N THR A 147 -9.88 -5.05 -3.20
CA THR A 147 -10.16 -3.69 -3.72
C THR A 147 -9.61 -2.58 -2.83
N ALA A 148 -9.34 -2.86 -1.54
CA ALA A 148 -8.65 -1.96 -0.65
C ALA A 148 -7.30 -1.48 -1.20
N ILE A 149 -6.63 -2.27 -2.04
CA ILE A 149 -5.34 -1.89 -2.64
C ILE A 149 -5.48 -0.62 -3.50
N PRO A 150 -6.29 -0.63 -4.58
CA PRO A 150 -6.50 0.57 -5.36
C PRO A 150 -7.27 1.66 -4.62
N MET A 151 -8.24 1.28 -3.78
CA MET A 151 -9.09 2.23 -3.07
C MET A 151 -8.30 3.11 -2.09
N TRP A 152 -7.36 2.52 -1.35
CA TRP A 152 -6.57 3.22 -0.34
C TRP A 152 -5.16 3.58 -0.81
N ASN A 153 -4.88 3.44 -2.10
CA ASN A 153 -3.55 3.65 -2.69
C ASN A 153 -2.44 2.92 -1.92
N ASN A 154 -2.70 1.65 -1.57
CA ASN A 154 -1.68 0.82 -0.96
C ASN A 154 -0.50 0.66 -1.93
N ALA A 155 0.71 0.65 -1.39
CA ALA A 155 1.96 0.67 -2.15
C ALA A 155 2.86 -0.48 -1.69
N LEU A 156 3.44 -1.20 -2.65
CA LEU A 156 4.45 -2.22 -2.36
C LEU A 156 5.82 -1.55 -2.20
N VAL A 157 6.29 -1.45 -0.95
CA VAL A 157 7.56 -0.80 -0.60
C VAL A 157 8.35 -1.73 0.29
N PHE A 158 9.39 -2.37 -0.26
CA PHE A 158 10.12 -3.44 0.43
C PHE A 158 10.87 -3.03 1.69
N HIS A 159 11.28 -1.77 1.84
CA HIS A 159 11.98 -1.31 3.05
C HIS A 159 11.03 -0.81 4.16
N ASP A 160 9.74 -0.63 3.86
CA ASP A 160 8.74 -0.13 4.82
C ASP A 160 7.85 -1.28 5.27
N LEU A 161 8.14 -1.83 6.46
CA LEU A 161 7.36 -2.92 7.05
C LEU A 161 5.88 -2.57 7.23
N THR A 162 5.53 -1.31 7.49
CA THR A 162 4.13 -0.92 7.63
C THR A 162 3.42 -1.03 6.29
N LYS A 163 4.02 -0.54 5.19
CA LYS A 163 3.43 -0.69 3.85
C LYS A 163 3.38 -2.15 3.40
N LEU A 164 4.45 -2.91 3.68
CA LEU A 164 4.52 -4.33 3.35
C LEU A 164 3.44 -5.14 4.07
N THR A 165 3.23 -4.91 5.37
CA THR A 165 2.14 -5.57 6.11
C THR A 165 0.77 -5.23 5.52
N SER A 166 0.56 -4.00 5.01
CA SER A 166 -0.72 -3.62 4.39
C SER A 166 -0.96 -4.39 3.09
N ILE A 167 0.05 -4.47 2.21
CA ILE A 167 -0.07 -5.30 1.01
C ILE A 167 -0.26 -6.78 1.40
N THR A 168 0.42 -7.26 2.43
CA THR A 168 0.31 -8.65 2.88
C THR A 168 -1.12 -9.01 3.27
N ILE A 169 -1.78 -8.21 4.10
CA ILE A 169 -3.15 -8.48 4.57
C ILE A 169 -4.25 -8.23 3.52
N HIS A 170 -3.93 -7.56 2.41
CA HIS A 170 -4.89 -7.25 1.35
C HIS A 170 -4.72 -8.12 0.09
N LEU A 171 -3.49 -8.49 -0.27
CA LEU A 171 -3.17 -9.24 -1.48
C LEU A 171 -3.10 -10.76 -1.23
N LEU A 172 -2.35 -11.20 -0.22
CA LEU A 172 -2.09 -12.63 -0.01
C LEU A 172 -3.35 -13.44 0.36
N PRO A 173 -4.33 -12.91 1.11
CA PRO A 173 -5.62 -13.59 1.26
C PRO A 173 -6.26 -13.94 -0.07
N GLY A 174 -6.17 -13.03 -1.06
CA GLY A 174 -6.64 -13.25 -2.42
C GLY A 174 -5.89 -14.40 -3.09
N MET A 175 -4.56 -14.44 -2.96
CA MET A 175 -3.73 -15.53 -3.49
C MET A 175 -4.08 -16.89 -2.85
N VAL A 176 -4.32 -16.93 -1.54
CA VAL A 176 -4.75 -18.16 -0.83
C VAL A 176 -6.13 -18.61 -1.33
N ALA A 177 -7.11 -17.70 -1.35
CA ALA A 177 -8.46 -18.03 -1.82
C ALA A 177 -8.47 -18.43 -3.31
N TYR A 178 -7.60 -17.85 -4.14
CA TYR A 178 -7.37 -18.25 -5.53
C TYR A 178 -6.83 -19.68 -5.62
N CYS A 179 -5.81 -20.01 -4.82
CA CYS A 179 -5.23 -21.35 -4.78
C CYS A 179 -6.23 -22.40 -4.31
N ILE A 180 -6.99 -22.11 -3.26
CA ILE A 180 -8.07 -23.00 -2.79
C ILE A 180 -9.12 -23.21 -3.90
N ARG A 181 -9.58 -22.14 -4.55
CA ARG A 181 -10.65 -22.22 -5.56
C ARG A 181 -10.27 -23.03 -6.81
N TRP A 182 -9.02 -22.94 -7.25
CA TRP A 182 -8.60 -23.43 -8.58
C TRP A 182 -7.58 -24.56 -8.58
N TYR A 183 -6.91 -24.82 -7.46
CA TYR A 183 -5.81 -25.80 -7.40
C TYR A 183 -5.89 -26.75 -6.21
N SER A 184 -6.86 -26.60 -5.31
CA SER A 184 -7.04 -27.53 -4.19
C SER A 184 -8.11 -28.58 -4.48
N ASP A 185 -7.97 -29.74 -3.85
CA ASP A 185 -8.95 -30.84 -3.89
C ASP A 185 -10.04 -30.69 -2.81
N LEU A 186 -10.13 -29.53 -2.15
CA LEU A 186 -11.15 -29.30 -1.12
C LEU A 186 -12.53 -29.24 -1.76
N ASP A 187 -13.49 -29.93 -1.14
CA ASP A 187 -14.89 -29.87 -1.55
C ASP A 187 -15.50 -28.51 -1.20
N ILE A 188 -15.50 -27.60 -2.16
CA ILE A 188 -16.03 -26.23 -2.06
C ILE A 188 -17.16 -26.02 -3.06
N PRO A 189 -18.16 -25.17 -2.75
CA PRO A 189 -19.24 -24.88 -3.68
C PRO A 189 -18.72 -24.34 -5.01
N LYS A 190 -19.20 -24.89 -6.12
CA LYS A 190 -18.75 -24.51 -7.47
C LYS A 190 -19.30 -23.16 -7.94
N GLU A 191 -20.45 -22.77 -7.39
CA GLU A 191 -21.17 -21.55 -7.76
C GLU A 191 -21.59 -20.76 -6.52
N LEU A 192 -21.80 -19.46 -6.71
CA LEU A 192 -22.42 -18.58 -5.74
C LEU A 192 -23.92 -18.52 -5.98
N ASN A 193 -24.70 -18.72 -4.92
CA ASN A 193 -26.13 -18.46 -4.86
C ASN A 193 -26.40 -17.24 -3.95
N PHE A 194 -27.67 -16.89 -3.80
CA PHE A 194 -28.08 -15.77 -2.96
C PHE A 194 -27.56 -15.88 -1.51
N TYR A 195 -27.52 -17.07 -0.93
CA TYR A 195 -27.12 -17.26 0.45
C TYR A 195 -25.61 -17.10 0.64
N ASN A 196 -24.81 -17.90 -0.08
CA ASN A 196 -23.36 -17.93 0.12
C ASN A 196 -22.62 -16.78 -0.61
N GLY A 197 -23.23 -16.19 -1.63
CA GLY A 197 -22.68 -15.10 -2.43
C GLY A 197 -23.13 -13.70 -1.97
N PHE A 198 -24.25 -13.59 -1.26
CA PHE A 198 -24.79 -12.31 -0.81
C PHE A 198 -25.15 -12.28 0.69
N LEU A 199 -26.09 -13.13 1.15
CA LEU A 199 -26.60 -13.05 2.52
C LEU A 199 -25.51 -13.32 3.58
N PHE A 200 -24.76 -14.41 3.46
CA PHE A 200 -23.72 -14.77 4.43
C PHE A 200 -22.53 -13.80 4.41
N PRO A 201 -22.00 -13.36 3.25
CA PRO A 201 -21.08 -12.22 3.20
C PRO A 201 -21.60 -10.97 3.90
N LEU A 202 -22.88 -10.63 3.69
CA LEU A 202 -23.47 -9.43 4.27
C LEU A 202 -23.58 -9.55 5.80
N LEU A 203 -24.01 -10.71 6.30
CA LEU A 203 -24.05 -11.01 7.73
C LEU A 203 -22.64 -11.01 8.33
N PHE A 204 -21.66 -11.58 7.63
CA PHE A 204 -20.26 -11.59 8.06
C PHE A 204 -19.70 -10.16 8.20
N TYR A 205 -19.91 -9.32 7.19
CA TYR A 205 -19.52 -7.91 7.24
C TYR A 205 -20.27 -7.13 8.32
N SER A 206 -21.59 -7.30 8.41
CA SER A 206 -22.43 -6.58 9.38
C SER A 206 -22.12 -6.97 10.82
N THR A 207 -21.76 -8.23 11.05
CA THR A 207 -21.29 -8.73 12.35
C THR A 207 -20.02 -7.99 12.75
N TRP A 208 -19.03 -7.93 11.87
CA TRP A 208 -17.80 -7.16 12.11
C TRP A 208 -18.11 -5.67 12.35
N GLN A 209 -18.88 -5.03 11.47
CA GLN A 209 -19.20 -3.61 11.55
C GLN A 209 -19.88 -3.26 12.88
N SER A 210 -20.81 -4.12 13.33
CA SER A 210 -21.51 -3.95 14.61
C SER A 210 -20.53 -4.07 15.78
N PHE A 211 -19.69 -5.11 15.79
CA PHE A 211 -18.68 -5.27 16.85
C PHE A 211 -17.71 -4.09 16.89
N TYR A 212 -17.24 -3.63 15.72
CA TYR A 212 -16.34 -2.49 15.62
C TYR A 212 -16.98 -1.23 16.22
N LEU A 213 -18.19 -0.85 15.78
CA LEU A 213 -18.86 0.37 16.24
C LEU A 213 -19.26 0.29 17.71
N ILE A 214 -19.77 -0.85 18.18
CA ILE A 214 -20.10 -1.05 19.60
C ILE A 214 -18.83 -0.93 20.45
N TYR A 215 -17.72 -1.51 20.00
CA TYR A 215 -16.48 -1.45 20.76
C TYR A 215 -15.85 -0.06 20.77
N THR A 216 -15.72 0.61 19.62
CA THR A 216 -15.03 1.90 19.53
C THR A 216 -15.90 3.09 19.91
N GLU A 217 -17.17 3.11 19.52
CA GLU A 217 -18.05 4.28 19.68
C GLU A 217 -18.98 4.18 20.90
N ILE A 218 -19.08 3.02 21.55
CA ILE A 218 -19.85 2.86 22.80
C ILE A 218 -18.90 2.53 23.96
N PHE A 219 -18.23 1.37 23.94
CA PHE A 219 -17.47 0.89 25.11
C PHE A 219 -16.16 1.63 25.35
N LYS A 220 -15.40 1.93 24.28
CA LYS A 220 -14.08 2.56 24.37
C LYS A 220 -14.09 4.02 23.95
N ARG A 221 -15.26 4.62 23.75
CA ARG A 221 -15.42 5.97 23.26
C ARG A 221 -14.58 6.95 24.07
N ASP A 222 -14.89 7.13 25.35
CA ASP A 222 -14.25 8.17 26.16
C ASP A 222 -12.74 7.95 26.24
N LEU A 223 -12.29 6.70 26.42
CA LEU A 223 -10.87 6.35 26.36
C LEU A 223 -10.22 6.78 25.01
N ILE A 224 -10.87 6.46 23.89
CA ILE A 224 -10.35 6.74 22.55
C ILE A 224 -10.24 8.25 22.30
N TYR A 225 -11.29 9.00 22.63
CA TYR A 225 -11.34 10.43 22.36
C TYR A 225 -10.49 11.23 23.35
N ASP A 226 -10.54 10.90 24.65
CA ASP A 226 -9.85 11.65 25.71
C ASP A 226 -8.34 11.37 25.72
N GLU A 227 -7.91 10.12 25.49
CA GLU A 227 -6.48 9.78 25.45
C GLU A 227 -5.86 9.89 24.04
N GLY A 228 -6.63 10.29 23.04
CA GLY A 228 -6.15 10.51 21.67
C GLY A 228 -5.75 9.23 20.93
N TYR A 229 -6.45 8.12 21.14
CA TYR A 229 -6.23 6.91 20.33
C TYR A 229 -6.79 7.08 18.92
N MET A 230 -6.08 6.55 17.93
CA MET A 230 -6.52 6.61 16.54
C MET A 230 -7.30 5.34 16.14
N THR A 231 -8.43 5.55 15.47
CA THR A 231 -9.23 4.52 14.82
C THR A 231 -9.35 4.81 13.32
N SER A 232 -9.74 3.81 12.54
CA SER A 232 -9.89 3.99 11.08
C SER A 232 -10.98 4.97 10.73
N VAL A 233 -12.06 5.02 11.51
CA VAL A 233 -13.13 6.03 11.36
C VAL A 233 -12.53 7.42 11.54
N ARG A 234 -11.85 7.68 12.65
CA ARG A 234 -11.24 8.98 12.95
C ARG A 234 -10.24 9.38 11.87
N TRP A 235 -9.39 8.44 11.45
CA TRP A 235 -8.44 8.69 10.38
C TRP A 235 -9.12 9.07 9.05
N LEU A 236 -10.18 8.36 8.67
CA LEU A 236 -10.90 8.56 7.41
C LEU A 236 -11.90 9.72 7.42
N VAL A 237 -12.14 10.32 8.59
CA VAL A 237 -13.05 11.45 8.76
C VAL A 237 -12.30 12.74 9.09
N GLU A 238 -11.32 12.66 9.99
CA GLU A 238 -10.65 13.82 10.61
C GLU A 238 -9.28 14.07 9.97
N GLU A 239 -8.41 13.06 9.91
CA GLU A 239 -7.00 13.24 9.49
C GLU A 239 -6.82 13.28 7.97
N LYS A 240 -7.41 12.31 7.27
CA LYS A 240 -7.26 12.15 5.82
C LYS A 240 -8.57 11.72 5.17
N PRO A 241 -9.55 12.63 5.06
CA PRO A 241 -10.86 12.29 4.55
C PRO A 241 -10.82 11.74 3.13
N HIS A 242 -11.38 10.55 2.97
CA HIS A 242 -11.38 9.88 1.67
C HIS A 242 -12.30 10.60 0.69
N LYS A 243 -11.90 10.65 -0.59
CA LYS A 243 -12.67 11.30 -1.67
C LYS A 243 -14.10 10.77 -1.76
N ALA A 244 -14.31 9.48 -1.53
CA ALA A 244 -15.64 8.89 -1.52
C ALA A 244 -16.51 9.43 -0.36
N VAL A 245 -15.95 9.57 0.85
CA VAL A 245 -16.68 10.12 2.01
C VAL A 245 -17.02 11.59 1.78
N LEU A 246 -16.07 12.36 1.24
CA LEU A 246 -16.29 13.77 0.88
C LEU A 246 -17.35 13.94 -0.21
N PHE A 247 -17.36 13.05 -1.21
CA PHE A 247 -18.40 13.02 -2.23
C PHE A 247 -19.77 12.70 -1.64
N MET A 248 -19.85 11.63 -0.83
CA MET A 248 -21.09 11.22 -0.18
C MET A 248 -21.62 12.30 0.78
N ARG A 249 -20.75 13.03 1.48
CA ARG A 249 -21.13 14.14 2.38
C ARG A 249 -21.99 15.19 1.70
N LYS A 250 -21.85 15.41 0.39
CA LYS A 250 -22.65 16.39 -0.39
C LYS A 250 -24.14 16.05 -0.46
N PHE A 251 -24.51 14.79 -0.24
CA PHE A 251 -25.89 14.32 -0.31
C PHE A 251 -26.60 14.32 1.05
N PHE A 252 -25.90 14.65 2.14
CA PHE A 252 -26.45 14.64 3.50
C PHE A 252 -26.46 16.04 4.11
N PRO A 253 -27.53 16.41 4.84
CA PRO A 253 -27.55 17.65 5.62
C PRO A 253 -26.45 17.68 6.69
N GLU A 254 -26.00 18.88 7.07
CA GLU A 254 -24.89 19.05 8.04
C GLU A 254 -25.13 18.39 9.40
N LYS A 255 -26.40 18.29 9.82
CA LYS A 255 -26.83 17.62 11.06
C LYS A 255 -26.51 16.12 11.10
N VAL A 256 -26.26 15.48 9.96
CA VAL A 256 -25.86 14.07 9.91
C VAL A 256 -24.40 13.99 10.32
N SER A 257 -24.07 13.14 11.30
CA SER A 257 -22.69 12.99 11.77
C SER A 257 -21.77 12.44 10.66
N SER A 258 -20.50 12.84 10.69
CA SER A 258 -19.50 12.33 9.74
C SER A 258 -19.31 10.82 9.84
N LEU A 259 -19.46 10.26 11.06
CA LEU A 259 -19.49 8.81 11.28
C LEU A 259 -20.61 8.14 10.48
N THR A 260 -21.84 8.66 10.53
CA THR A 260 -22.98 8.10 9.79
C THR A 260 -22.73 8.14 8.27
N VAL A 261 -22.21 9.25 7.74
CA VAL A 261 -21.84 9.36 6.32
C VAL A 261 -20.77 8.34 5.96
N MET A 262 -19.77 8.13 6.83
CA MET A 262 -18.72 7.14 6.62
C MET A 262 -19.27 5.72 6.58
N VAL A 263 -20.14 5.34 7.52
CA VAL A 263 -20.76 4.01 7.57
C VAL A 263 -21.61 3.75 6.32
N ILE A 264 -22.41 4.72 5.88
CA ILE A 264 -23.18 4.61 4.63
C ILE A 264 -22.25 4.46 3.42
N THR A 265 -21.17 5.22 3.38
CA THR A 265 -20.16 5.13 2.31
C THR A 265 -19.52 3.75 2.29
N GLN A 266 -19.16 3.20 3.46
CA GLN A 266 -18.60 1.85 3.58
C GLN A 266 -19.56 0.78 3.09
N PHE A 267 -20.85 0.84 3.44
CA PHE A 267 -21.86 -0.07 2.90
C PHE A 267 -21.99 0.04 1.38
N GLY A 268 -21.98 1.27 0.82
CA GLY A 268 -21.97 1.46 -0.63
C GLY A 268 -20.77 0.82 -1.32
N MET A 269 -19.56 1.01 -0.75
CA MET A 269 -18.33 0.38 -1.24
C MET A 269 -18.35 -1.14 -1.08
N TYR A 270 -18.92 -1.66 -0.01
CA TYR A 270 -19.10 -3.08 0.21
C TYR A 270 -19.94 -3.72 -0.91
N PHE A 271 -21.10 -3.15 -1.24
CA PHE A 271 -21.92 -3.69 -2.33
C PHE A 271 -21.22 -3.56 -3.69
N ALA A 272 -20.58 -2.42 -3.96
CA ALA A 272 -19.86 -2.19 -5.22
C ALA A 272 -18.73 -3.22 -5.46
N THR A 273 -18.14 -3.74 -4.39
CA THR A 273 -17.00 -4.67 -4.47
C THR A 273 -17.41 -6.15 -4.37
N THR A 274 -18.53 -6.46 -3.73
CA THR A 274 -19.02 -7.84 -3.57
C THR A 274 -19.91 -8.31 -4.71
N LEU A 275 -20.72 -7.44 -5.33
CA LEU A 275 -21.60 -7.82 -6.43
C LEU A 275 -20.86 -8.41 -7.66
N PRO A 276 -19.71 -7.88 -8.10
CA PRO A 276 -18.94 -8.49 -9.19
C PRO A 276 -18.49 -9.93 -8.91
N GLN A 277 -18.45 -10.34 -7.64
CA GLN A 277 -17.94 -11.66 -7.25
C GLN A 277 -18.83 -12.81 -7.75
N PHE A 278 -20.11 -12.58 -8.00
CA PHE A 278 -20.98 -13.57 -8.67
C PHE A 278 -20.44 -13.98 -10.05
N TYR A 279 -19.80 -13.06 -10.77
CA TYR A 279 -19.14 -13.34 -12.03
C TYR A 279 -17.71 -13.87 -11.84
N LEU A 280 -16.92 -13.19 -10.99
CA LEU A 280 -15.50 -13.51 -10.78
C LEU A 280 -15.29 -14.91 -10.16
N TYR A 281 -16.20 -15.38 -9.31
CA TYR A 281 -16.12 -16.70 -8.66
C TYR A 281 -16.11 -17.87 -9.67
N ASN A 282 -16.77 -17.66 -10.81
CA ASN A 282 -16.92 -18.68 -11.85
C ASN A 282 -15.91 -18.52 -12.99
N ASN A 283 -15.16 -17.42 -13.04
CA ASN A 283 -14.26 -17.11 -14.13
C ASN A 283 -12.81 -16.93 -13.65
N LYS A 284 -12.01 -17.99 -13.77
CA LYS A 284 -10.59 -18.01 -13.41
C LYS A 284 -9.80 -16.88 -14.07
N LYS A 285 -10.05 -16.60 -15.36
CA LYS A 285 -9.33 -15.56 -16.11
C LYS A 285 -9.67 -14.17 -15.58
N ALA A 286 -10.96 -13.87 -15.40
CA ALA A 286 -11.39 -12.58 -14.85
C ALA A 286 -10.81 -12.34 -13.45
N GLN A 287 -10.81 -13.39 -12.61
CA GLN A 287 -10.24 -13.32 -11.27
C GLN A 287 -8.72 -13.12 -11.30
N THR A 288 -8.00 -13.81 -12.19
CA THR A 288 -6.56 -13.58 -12.40
C THR A 288 -6.30 -12.14 -12.85
N CYS A 289 -7.05 -11.62 -13.82
CA CYS A 289 -6.91 -10.25 -14.28
C CYS A 289 -7.14 -9.24 -13.15
N TRP A 290 -8.15 -9.46 -12.30
CA TRP A 290 -8.43 -8.59 -11.17
C TRP A 290 -7.29 -8.60 -10.14
N MET A 291 -6.79 -9.78 -9.77
CA MET A 291 -5.67 -9.91 -8.85
C MET A 291 -4.38 -9.29 -9.41
N LEU A 292 -4.09 -9.51 -10.70
CA LEU A 292 -2.93 -8.89 -11.37
C LEU A 292 -3.06 -7.38 -11.45
N PHE A 293 -4.25 -6.85 -11.74
CA PHE A 293 -4.49 -5.41 -11.73
C PHE A 293 -4.18 -4.81 -10.36
N CYS A 294 -4.69 -5.39 -9.27
CA CYS A 294 -4.40 -4.91 -7.92
C CYS A 294 -2.91 -5.00 -7.57
N PHE A 295 -2.23 -6.07 -7.98
CA PHE A 295 -0.79 -6.23 -7.77
C PHE A 295 0.02 -5.18 -8.53
N VAL A 296 -0.25 -4.98 -9.83
CA VAL A 296 0.41 -3.96 -10.66
C VAL A 296 0.13 -2.56 -10.10
N TYR A 297 -1.09 -2.28 -9.64
CA TYR A 297 -1.43 -1.02 -9.00
C TYR A 297 -0.59 -0.76 -7.74
N ALA A 298 -0.40 -1.79 -6.90
CA ALA A 298 0.46 -1.70 -5.72
C ALA A 298 1.92 -1.43 -6.08
N ILE A 299 2.44 -2.08 -7.15
CA ILE A 299 3.80 -1.83 -7.67
C ILE A 299 3.91 -0.40 -8.17
N TRP A 300 2.95 0.08 -8.95
CA TRP A 300 2.95 1.44 -9.48
C TRP A 300 2.98 2.49 -8.37
N ASN A 301 2.17 2.31 -7.32
CA ASN A 301 2.22 3.17 -6.14
C ASN A 301 3.53 3.04 -5.36
N GLY A 302 4.12 1.85 -5.33
CA GLY A 302 5.46 1.63 -4.79
C GLY A 302 6.51 2.44 -5.57
N ALA A 303 6.46 2.41 -6.89
CA ALA A 303 7.33 3.20 -7.75
C ALA A 303 7.15 4.71 -7.50
N ASN A 304 5.91 5.22 -7.46
CA ASN A 304 5.65 6.62 -7.12
C ASN A 304 6.19 6.99 -5.74
N TYR A 305 6.08 6.10 -4.74
CA TYR A 305 6.70 6.31 -3.44
C TYR A 305 8.22 6.47 -3.56
N TYR A 306 8.89 5.60 -4.32
CA TYR A 306 10.34 5.70 -4.52
C TYR A 306 10.76 6.94 -5.31
N PHE A 307 10.03 7.31 -6.37
CA PHE A 307 10.44 8.42 -7.22
C PHE A 307 9.97 9.77 -6.70
N GLU A 308 8.73 9.93 -6.24
CA GLU A 308 8.23 11.22 -5.79
C GLU A 308 8.76 11.58 -4.40
N VAL A 309 8.72 10.66 -3.43
CA VAL A 309 9.10 10.99 -2.06
C VAL A 309 10.60 11.19 -1.94
N PHE A 310 11.42 10.34 -2.56
CA PHE A 310 12.87 10.53 -2.48
C PHE A 310 13.34 11.73 -3.30
N VAL A 311 12.79 11.95 -4.50
CA VAL A 311 13.15 13.15 -5.30
C VAL A 311 12.70 14.40 -4.59
N ASN A 312 11.47 14.48 -4.07
CA ASN A 312 11.00 15.67 -3.36
C ASN A 312 11.83 15.94 -2.10
N ARG A 313 12.18 14.91 -1.32
CA ARG A 313 13.09 15.07 -0.16
C ARG A 313 14.47 15.54 -0.57
N TYR A 314 14.99 15.06 -1.70
CA TYR A 314 16.27 15.51 -2.24
C TYR A 314 16.21 16.96 -2.75
N VAL A 315 15.14 17.33 -3.44
CA VAL A 315 14.90 18.70 -3.92
C VAL A 315 14.72 19.66 -2.73
N GLU A 316 13.90 19.31 -1.74
CA GLU A 316 13.76 20.07 -0.48
C GLU A 316 15.10 20.22 0.25
N TYR A 317 15.90 19.15 0.28
CA TYR A 317 17.26 19.21 0.81
C TYR A 317 18.10 20.23 0.04
N LEU A 318 18.15 20.19 -1.29
CA LEU A 318 18.88 21.16 -2.12
C LEU A 318 18.39 22.59 -1.93
N HIS A 319 17.08 22.80 -1.71
CA HIS A 319 16.53 24.13 -1.43
C HIS A 319 17.08 24.75 -0.15
N LYS A 320 17.48 23.96 0.86
CA LYS A 320 18.14 24.46 2.08
C LYS A 320 19.53 25.02 1.81
N PHE A 321 20.13 24.68 0.67
CA PHE A 321 21.47 25.13 0.25
C PHE A 321 21.43 26.16 -0.86
N LYS A 322 20.24 26.55 -1.36
CA LYS A 322 20.15 27.71 -2.26
C LYS A 322 20.48 28.97 -1.45
N PRO A 323 21.57 29.69 -1.74
CA PRO A 323 21.83 30.95 -1.08
C PRO A 323 20.65 31.88 -1.34
N SER A 324 20.08 32.44 -0.27
CA SER A 324 19.08 33.50 -0.36
C SER A 324 19.64 34.62 -1.23
N GLN A 325 19.14 34.80 -2.46
CA GLN A 325 19.39 36.02 -3.24
C GLN A 325 18.63 37.22 -2.63
N LYS A 326 18.82 37.46 -1.33
CA LYS A 326 18.38 38.66 -0.63
C LYS A 326 19.60 39.27 0.04
N GLN A 327 20.33 40.07 -0.74
CA GLN A 327 20.95 41.36 -0.36
C GLN A 327 22.03 41.75 -1.38
N SER A 328 21.62 42.12 -2.60
CA SER A 328 22.44 42.98 -3.47
C SER A 328 21.59 43.90 -4.35
N LYS A 329 20.51 44.44 -3.78
CA LYS A 329 20.08 45.81 -4.15
C LYS A 329 20.56 46.76 -3.06
N SER A 330 21.89 46.77 -2.89
CA SER A 330 22.58 47.92 -2.32
C SER A 330 22.29 49.09 -3.23
N LYS A 331 21.68 50.13 -2.64
CA LYS A 331 21.63 51.52 -3.10
C LYS A 331 22.68 51.80 -4.20
N ASN A 332 22.22 52.00 -5.43
CA ASN A 332 22.92 52.87 -6.36
C ASN A 332 22.22 54.22 -6.29
N ASN A 333 23.06 55.23 -6.05
CA ASN A 333 22.79 56.65 -5.84
C ASN A 333 21.83 57.26 -6.86
#